data_AF-A0A525C716-F1
#
_entry.id   AF-A0A525C716-F1
#
_cell.length_a   1.000
_cell.length_b   1.000
_cell.length_c   1.000
_cell.angle_alpha   90.00
_cell.angle_beta   90.00
_cell.angle_gamma   90.00
#
_symmetry.space_group_name_H-M   'P 1'
#
loop_
_entity.id
_entity.type
_entity.pdbx_description
1 polymer ?
#
loop_
_entity_poly.entity_id
_entity_poly.type
_entity_poly.pdbx_seq_one_letter_code
_entity_poly.pdbx_strand_id
1 'polypeptide(L)'
;MNTLLEKVAPGVQGVVEFHYRSKSEETMPDRVADPLELLGDISRLQLDDDQAAKLRKILEKDIDERGMASVWRERTFRKNLILSQGRIV
;
A
#
# COMPACT_ATOMS: atom_id res chain seq x y z
N MET A 1 11.81 11.60 21.62
CA MET A 1 10.73 10.74 21.09
C MET A 1 11.34 9.97 19.94
N ASN A 2 11.93 8.81 20.21
CA ASN A 2 12.76 8.11 19.22
C ASN A 2 11.85 7.43 18.20
N THR A 3 12.02 7.79 16.93
CA THR A 3 11.23 7.24 15.84
C THR A 3 11.65 5.80 15.56
N LEU A 4 10.72 5.00 15.05
CA LEU A 4 10.94 3.58 14.72
C LEU A 4 12.23 3.37 13.90
N LEU A 5 12.54 4.32 13.02
CA LEU A 5 13.72 4.35 12.15
C LEU A 5 15.06 4.30 12.90
N GLU A 6 15.21 5.02 14.01
CA GLU A 6 16.45 5.03 14.79
C GLU A 6 16.73 3.69 15.49
N LYS A 7 15.68 2.91 15.76
CA LYS A 7 15.81 1.58 16.39
C LYS A 7 16.15 0.49 15.40
N VAL A 8 15.76 0.62 14.12
CA VAL A 8 15.95 -0.44 13.12
C VAL A 8 17.26 -0.26 12.34
N ALA A 9 17.82 0.96 12.25
CA ALA A 9 19.01 1.21 11.46
C ALA A 9 19.88 2.37 11.99
N PRO A 10 20.60 2.20 13.12
CA PRO A 10 21.51 3.22 13.63
C PRO A 10 22.66 3.43 12.63
N GLY A 11 22.74 4.63 12.05
CA GLY A 11 23.81 5.03 11.12
C GLY A 11 23.46 5.05 9.63
N VAL A 12 22.22 4.74 9.25
CA VAL A 12 21.80 4.85 7.84
C VAL A 12 21.43 6.29 7.51
N GLN A 13 22.29 6.97 6.75
CA GLN A 13 21.88 8.15 5.97
C GLN A 13 21.14 7.65 4.72
N GLY A 14 19.87 7.30 4.89
CA GLY A 14 18.97 6.92 3.81
C GLY A 14 17.95 8.03 3.58
N VAL A 15 17.75 8.43 2.32
CA VAL A 15 16.62 9.30 1.95
C VAL A 15 15.38 8.41 1.87
N VAL A 16 14.39 8.67 2.72
CA VAL A 16 13.07 8.05 2.60
C VAL A 16 12.23 8.89 1.66
N GLU A 17 11.95 8.35 0.47
CA GLU A 17 11.07 8.99 -0.51
C GLU A 17 9.66 8.39 -0.43
N PHE A 18 8.65 9.26 -0.31
CA PHE A 18 7.24 8.88 -0.35
C PHE A 18 6.64 9.28 -1.69
N HIS A 19 6.41 8.30 -2.56
CA HIS A 19 5.78 8.49 -3.88
C HIS A 19 4.27 8.66 -3.80
N TYR A 20 3.64 8.02 -2.80
CA TYR A 20 2.25 8.24 -2.43
C TYR A 20 2.16 8.91 -1.07
N ARG A 21 1.37 9.97 -0.99
CA ARG A 21 0.99 10.63 0.27
C ARG A 21 -0.45 10.26 0.58
N SER A 22 -0.71 9.89 1.83
CA SER A 22 -2.08 9.66 2.27
C SER A 22 -2.82 10.99 2.22
N LYS A 23 -3.82 11.10 1.36
CA LYS A 23 -4.69 12.27 1.33
C LYS A 23 -5.77 12.06 2.39
N SER A 24 -5.94 13.04 3.27
CA SER A 24 -7.00 13.02 4.30
C SER A 24 -8.41 13.03 3.71
N GLU A 25 -8.54 13.45 2.44
CA GLU A 25 -9.81 13.57 1.72
C GLU A 25 -10.21 12.28 0.99
N GLU A 26 -9.31 11.29 0.86
CA GLU A 26 -9.68 9.99 0.29
C GLU A 26 -10.56 9.24 1.29
N THR A 27 -11.79 8.96 0.87
CA THR A 27 -12.77 8.20 1.66
C THR A 27 -12.72 6.74 1.26
N MET A 28 -12.84 5.84 2.25
CA MET A 28 -12.93 4.40 1.98
C MET A 28 -14.20 4.12 1.15
N PRO A 29 -14.14 3.30 0.10
CA PRO A 29 -15.33 2.91 -0.64
C PRO A 29 -16.32 2.14 0.26
N ASP A 30 -17.61 2.48 0.16
CA ASP A 30 -18.68 1.78 0.90
C ASP A 30 -18.93 0.36 0.39
N ARG A 31 -18.61 0.13 -0.89
CA ARG A 31 -18.65 -1.17 -1.57
C ARG A 31 -17.43 -1.29 -2.46
N VAL A 32 -16.89 -2.50 -2.56
CA VAL A 32 -15.71 -2.79 -3.36
C VAL A 32 -16.02 -3.96 -4.28
N ALA A 33 -16.01 -3.71 -5.58
CA ALA A 33 -16.23 -4.74 -6.61
C ALA A 33 -14.89 -5.33 -7.07
N ASP A 34 -13.86 -4.49 -7.23
CA ASP A 34 -12.47 -4.91 -7.42
C ASP A 34 -11.65 -4.56 -6.15
N PRO A 35 -11.00 -5.53 -5.49
CA PRO A 35 -10.12 -5.29 -4.34
C PRO A 35 -9.09 -4.17 -4.53
N LEU A 36 -8.64 -3.91 -5.77
CA LEU A 36 -7.72 -2.81 -6.08
C LEU A 36 -8.30 -1.42 -5.76
N GLU A 37 -9.63 -1.27 -5.71
CA GLU A 37 -10.28 -0.01 -5.33
C GLU A 37 -9.88 0.43 -3.91
N LEU A 38 -9.54 -0.51 -3.02
CA LEU A 38 -9.04 -0.21 -1.67
C LEU A 38 -7.65 0.43 -1.66
N LEU A 39 -6.95 0.41 -2.79
CA LEU A 39 -5.69 1.12 -2.93
C LEU A 39 -5.87 2.58 -3.37
N GLY A 40 -7.08 2.99 -3.77
CA GLY A 40 -7.34 4.29 -4.37
C GLY A 40 -6.60 4.45 -5.69
N ASP A 41 -6.05 5.64 -5.95
CA ASP A 41 -5.24 5.87 -7.15
C ASP A 41 -3.94 5.04 -7.13
N ILE A 42 -3.81 4.13 -8.11
CA ILE A 42 -2.66 3.25 -8.34
C ILE A 42 -1.97 3.52 -9.69
N SER A 43 -2.31 4.60 -10.39
CA SER A 43 -1.78 4.91 -11.74
C SER A 43 -0.25 4.94 -11.82
N ARG A 44 0.43 5.37 -10.75
CA ARG A 44 1.89 5.40 -10.68
C ARG A 44 2.53 4.03 -10.50
N LEU A 45 1.79 3.02 -10.06
CA LEU A 45 2.34 1.66 -9.88
C LEU A 45 2.69 1.01 -11.22
N GLN A 46 2.09 1.43 -12.33
CA GLN A 46 2.33 0.90 -13.68
C GLN A 46 2.35 -0.63 -13.72
N LEU A 47 1.40 -1.25 -13.01
CA LEU A 47 1.31 -2.71 -12.92
C LEU A 47 0.94 -3.30 -14.27
N ASP A 48 1.62 -4.37 -14.67
CA ASP A 48 1.13 -5.24 -15.75
C ASP A 48 -0.07 -6.10 -15.28
N ASP A 49 -0.71 -6.80 -16.22
CA ASP A 49 -1.90 -7.59 -15.94
C ASP A 49 -1.63 -8.72 -14.92
N ASP A 50 -0.47 -9.35 -14.96
CA ASP A 50 -0.08 -10.44 -14.05
C ASP A 50 0.16 -9.92 -12.63
N GLN A 51 0.82 -8.77 -12.50
CA GLN A 51 1.05 -8.06 -11.26
C GLN A 51 -0.27 -7.58 -10.64
N ALA A 52 -1.16 -7.01 -11.46
CA ALA A 52 -2.48 -6.60 -11.01
C ALA A 52 -3.32 -7.80 -10.54
N ALA A 53 -3.31 -8.92 -11.28
CA ALA A 53 -3.98 -10.15 -10.88
C ALA A 53 -3.42 -10.74 -9.59
N LYS A 54 -2.10 -10.71 -9.40
CA LYS A 54 -1.46 -11.16 -8.16
C LYS A 54 -1.83 -10.26 -6.98
N LEU A 55 -1.83 -8.95 -7.18
CA LEU A 55 -2.19 -7.98 -6.15
C LEU A 55 -3.65 -8.15 -5.72
N ARG A 56 -4.58 -8.37 -6.66
CA ARG A 56 -5.99 -8.70 -6.35
C ARG A 56 -6.09 -9.89 -5.40
N LYS A 57 -5.45 -11.01 -5.71
CA LYS A 57 -5.47 -12.21 -4.86
C LYS A 57 -4.94 -11.96 -3.45
N ILE A 58 -3.91 -11.13 -3.31
CA ILE A 58 -3.36 -10.76 -2.00
C ILE A 58 -4.37 -9.90 -1.23
N LEU A 59 -4.99 -8.93 -1.89
CA LEU A 59 -5.99 -8.06 -1.28
C LEU A 59 -7.26 -8.81 -0.90
N GLU A 60 -7.75 -9.73 -1.74
CA GLU A 60 -8.90 -10.61 -1.42
C GLU A 60 -8.63 -11.38 -0.13
N LYS A 61 -7.47 -12.03 -0.05
CA LYS A 61 -7.05 -12.75 1.15
C LYS A 61 -6.97 -11.84 2.38
N ASP A 62 -6.38 -10.65 2.24
CA ASP A 62 -6.26 -9.69 3.35
C ASP A 62 -7.63 -9.16 3.80
N ILE A 63 -8.57 -8.95 2.87
CA ILE A 63 -9.94 -8.56 3.18
C ILE A 63 -10.63 -9.67 3.97
N ASP A 64 -10.48 -10.92 3.55
CA ASP A 64 -11.06 -12.07 4.25
C ASP A 64 -10.47 -12.25 5.67
N GLU A 65 -9.17 -12.05 5.83
CA GLU A 65 -8.47 -12.25 7.10
C GLU A 65 -8.60 -11.07 8.08
N ARG A 66 -8.58 -9.83 7.57
CA ARG A 66 -8.40 -8.61 8.38
C ARG A 66 -9.43 -7.52 8.10
N GLY A 67 -10.28 -7.69 7.09
CA GLY A 67 -11.33 -6.76 6.72
C GLY A 67 -10.86 -5.56 5.88
N MET A 68 -11.79 -5.01 5.09
CA MET A 68 -11.55 -3.89 4.16
C MET A 68 -10.94 -2.66 4.85
N ALA A 69 -11.40 -2.32 6.05
CA ALA A 69 -10.91 -1.15 6.79
C ALA A 69 -9.43 -1.27 7.20
N SER A 70 -8.93 -2.49 7.41
CA SER A 70 -7.50 -2.72 7.67
C SER A 70 -6.69 -2.48 6.41
N VAL A 71 -7.09 -3.08 5.29
CA VAL A 71 -6.45 -2.91 3.97
C VAL A 71 -6.43 -1.43 3.55
N TRP A 72 -7.55 -0.74 3.69
CA TRP A 72 -7.68 0.69 3.36
C TRP A 72 -6.69 1.56 4.14
N ARG A 73 -6.47 1.26 5.43
CA ARG A 73 -5.57 2.02 6.30
C ARG A 73 -4.11 1.84 5.91
N GLU A 74 -3.75 0.67 5.39
CA GLU A 74 -2.39 0.32 4.97
C GLU A 74 -2.10 0.70 3.51
N ARG A 75 -3.09 1.15 2.74
CA ARG A 75 -2.98 1.38 1.29
C ARG A 75 -1.78 2.23 0.87
N THR A 76 -1.56 3.36 1.55
CA THR A 76 -0.48 4.30 1.19
C THR A 76 0.88 3.65 1.42
N PHE A 77 1.02 2.92 2.53
CA PHE A 77 2.25 2.22 2.85
C PHE A 77 2.53 1.11 1.82
N ARG A 78 1.52 0.29 1.51
CA ARG A 78 1.60 -0.77 0.50
C ARG A 78 1.98 -0.22 -0.87
N LYS A 79 1.33 0.84 -1.36
CA LYS A 79 1.67 1.47 -2.65
C LYS A 79 3.12 1.97 -2.69
N ASN A 80 3.61 2.55 -1.59
CA ASN A 80 5.01 2.97 -1.51
C ASN A 80 5.97 1.77 -1.51
N LEU A 81 5.65 0.68 -0.81
CA LEU A 81 6.47 -0.54 -0.86
C LEU A 81 6.55 -1.14 -2.26
N ILE A 82 5.42 -1.23 -2.96
CA ILE A 82 5.38 -1.76 -4.34
C ILE A 82 6.28 -0.93 -5.25
N LEU A 83 6.20 0.40 -5.18
CA LEU A 83 7.06 1.30 -5.95
C LEU A 83 8.54 1.18 -5.58
N SER A 84 8.85 1.18 -4.28
CA SER A 84 10.25 1.21 -3.82
C SER A 84 10.96 -0.13 -4.01
N GLN A 85 10.24 -1.26 -3.99
CA GLN A 85 10.84 -2.59 -4.07
C GLN A 85 10.59 -3.30 -5.41
N GLY A 86 9.69 -2.78 -6.25
CA GLY A 86 9.27 -3.45 -7.49
C GLY A 86 8.61 -4.82 -7.24
N ARG A 87 8.05 -5.03 -6.04
CA ARG A 87 7.48 -6.31 -5.60
C ARG A 87 6.05 -6.13 -5.12
N ILE A 88 5.16 -7.01 -5.55
CA ILE A 88 3.78 -7.07 -5.09
C ILE A 88 3.74 -7.64 -3.65
N VAL A 89 3.16 -6.88 -2.73
CA VAL A 89 3.08 -7.13 -1.27
C VAL A 89 1.74 -6.69 -0.70
#